data_AF-A0A951XY02-F1
#
_entry.id   AF-A0A951XY02-F1
#
_cell.length_a   1.000
_cell.length_b   1.000
_cell.length_c   1.000
_cell.angle_alpha   90.00
_cell.angle_beta   90.00
_cell.angle_gamma   90.00
#
_symmetry.space_group_name_H-M   'P 1'
#
loop_
_entity.id
_entity.type
_entity.pdbx_description
1 polymer ?
#
loop_
_entity_poly.entity_id
_entity_poly.type
_entity_poly.pdbx_seq_one_letter_code
_entity_poly.pdbx_strand_id
1 'polypeptide(L)'
;MDERSRQHQFEEQFLAQLRARALALTRGLLPADIVLVEPTAEGIEDVRDTLRRLEVFDRGALDGMPGTRAAQFRFQKSHLGGLLRSTLVRMRARVLTPVEEFVRGQSPGPIGREQVLAALARYQVLPASERPTGVVLASATGFTPEARRMAEGGGPPTLVLMGLRPDGGWDVDMPAGLRSSAWARLFELETQDDRLRRVLHHLEQDALALDSRGIPLRELSQRAGLPLAQTELLVRQACRTQPRLMTVVHDGQLHVARSPLEQTEGETMSIWARIRRLFGAKPSVAEQVRQMTAQRVRLEQQRHELDGRIGALEAQEREIVQTGAAAKTDVERKQAAGKLVRVRRELGRIRSQANIFTQQIDIIGTHIHHMTLAEQGRRMSLPKAEELTRQAAEAEGLIAELSANADLARSIEVTGESPMMAEEELAIMEEFKQAAASQQSAPAAQAAPAPEAAKTPRTATPTASPAPANPPGGKTRESAKPEVG
;
A
#
# COMPACT_ATOMS: atom_id res chain seq x y z
N MET A 1 25.24 9.60 4.62
CA MET A 1 24.60 10.71 5.35
C MET A 1 24.14 10.14 6.68
N ASP A 2 24.53 10.74 7.79
CA ASP A 2 24.10 10.32 9.13
C ASP A 2 22.62 10.71 9.36
N GLU A 3 21.94 9.95 10.21
CA GLU A 3 20.49 10.12 10.46
C GLU A 3 20.16 11.50 11.06
N ARG A 4 21.08 12.09 11.84
CA ARG A 4 20.91 13.46 12.37
C ARG A 4 20.88 14.50 11.26
N SER A 5 21.84 14.46 10.33
CA SER A 5 21.82 15.36 9.16
C SER A 5 20.57 15.19 8.32
N ARG A 6 20.08 13.95 8.14
CA ARG A 6 18.81 13.69 7.43
C ARG A 6 17.62 14.35 8.11
N GLN A 7 17.52 14.28 9.44
CA GLN A 7 16.46 14.93 10.22
C GLN A 7 16.55 16.46 10.17
N HIS A 8 17.76 17.03 10.20
CA HIS A 8 17.96 18.46 9.99
C HIS A 8 17.48 18.89 8.60
N GLN A 9 17.88 18.18 7.55
CA GLN A 9 17.41 18.47 6.19
C GLN A 9 15.88 18.39 6.08
N PHE A 10 15.27 17.39 6.72
CA PHE A 10 13.82 17.28 6.80
C PHE A 10 13.18 18.49 7.49
N GLU A 11 13.73 18.93 8.63
CA GLU A 11 13.23 20.08 9.38
C GLU A 11 13.33 21.39 8.59
N GLU A 12 14.47 21.60 7.91
CA GLU A 12 14.67 22.75 7.02
C GLU A 12 13.69 22.73 5.85
N GLN A 13 13.56 21.58 5.19
CA GLN A 13 12.66 21.41 4.06
C GLN A 13 11.20 21.63 4.48
N PHE A 14 10.76 21.05 5.60
CA PHE A 14 9.41 21.20 6.13
C PHE A 14 9.05 22.68 6.34
N LEU A 15 9.84 23.40 7.13
CA LEU A 15 9.56 24.79 7.49
C LEU A 15 9.68 25.71 6.27
N ALA A 16 10.64 25.47 5.39
CA ALA A 16 10.81 26.23 4.15
C ALA A 16 9.61 26.05 3.20
N GLN A 17 9.18 24.80 2.97
CA GLN A 17 8.03 24.49 2.12
C GLN A 17 6.74 25.07 2.69
N LEU A 18 6.49 24.90 4.00
CA LEU A 18 5.31 25.47 4.66
C LEU A 18 5.29 27.00 4.57
N ARG A 19 6.44 27.66 4.77
CA ARG A 19 6.57 29.11 4.61
C ARG A 19 6.30 29.57 3.19
N ALA A 20 6.92 28.94 2.19
CA ALA A 20 6.72 29.26 0.79
C ALA A 20 5.24 29.09 0.39
N ARG A 21 4.61 28.00 0.85
CA ARG A 21 3.20 27.70 0.60
C ARG A 21 2.28 28.72 1.25
N ALA A 22 2.52 29.08 2.51
CA ALA A 22 1.74 30.10 3.21
C ALA A 22 1.75 31.44 2.46
N LEU A 23 2.92 31.90 2.04
CA LEU A 23 3.09 33.16 1.29
C LEU A 23 2.42 33.13 -0.09
N ALA A 24 2.45 31.97 -0.77
CA ALA A 24 1.83 31.82 -2.07
C ALA A 24 0.30 31.86 -1.99
N LEU A 25 -0.28 31.23 -0.97
CA LEU A 25 -1.74 31.05 -0.88
C LEU A 25 -2.49 32.27 -0.30
N THR A 26 -1.83 33.16 0.46
CA THR A 26 -2.45 34.42 0.93
C THR A 26 -2.79 35.41 -0.20
N ARG A 27 -2.40 35.11 -1.45
CA ARG A 27 -2.78 35.87 -2.65
C ARG A 27 -4.15 35.46 -3.22
N GLY A 28 -5.12 35.21 -2.34
CA GLY A 28 -6.53 34.98 -2.70
C GLY A 28 -7.04 33.53 -2.65
N LEU A 29 -6.19 32.56 -2.27
CA LEU A 29 -6.64 31.16 -2.09
C LEU A 29 -6.98 30.83 -0.64
N LEU A 30 -6.36 31.52 0.31
CA LEU A 30 -6.74 31.49 1.72
C LEU A 30 -7.63 32.68 2.06
N PRO A 31 -8.48 32.57 3.09
CA PRO A 31 -9.28 33.68 3.58
C PRO A 31 -8.44 34.72 4.37
N ALA A 32 -7.15 34.88 4.05
CA ALA A 32 -6.21 35.78 4.71
C ALA A 32 -5.37 36.53 3.67
N ASP A 33 -5.12 37.81 3.92
CA ASP A 33 -4.42 38.69 2.98
C ASP A 33 -2.91 38.72 3.26
N ILE A 34 -2.53 38.52 4.52
CA ILE A 34 -1.15 38.63 5.00
C ILE A 34 -0.83 37.43 5.88
N VAL A 35 0.39 36.91 5.76
CA VAL A 35 0.98 35.96 6.72
C VAL A 35 2.27 36.54 7.29
N LEU A 36 2.36 36.56 8.62
CA LEU A 36 3.59 36.87 9.36
C LEU A 36 4.18 35.56 9.86
N VAL A 37 5.47 35.34 9.63
CA VAL A 37 6.20 34.13 10.06
C VAL A 37 7.32 34.54 11.01
N GLU A 38 7.22 34.10 12.26
CA GLU A 38 8.16 34.41 13.34
C GLU A 38 8.82 33.11 13.82
N PRO A 39 10.16 33.02 13.92
CA PRO A 39 10.81 31.86 14.56
C PRO A 39 10.49 31.84 16.05
N THR A 40 10.39 30.66 16.64
CA THR A 40 10.04 30.47 18.07
C THR A 40 11.10 29.60 18.76
N ALA A 41 11.34 29.85 20.05
CA ALA A 41 12.33 29.11 20.84
C ALA A 41 11.84 27.74 21.36
N GLU A 42 10.61 27.36 21.03
CA GLU A 42 9.97 26.15 21.58
C GLU A 42 10.73 24.87 21.21
N GLY A 43 11.25 24.77 19.98
CA GLY A 43 12.02 23.60 19.57
C GLY A 43 13.30 23.43 20.39
N ILE A 44 14.10 24.49 20.51
CA ILE A 44 15.37 24.46 21.24
C ILE A 44 15.17 24.23 22.75
N GLU A 45 14.10 24.76 23.33
CA GLU A 45 13.77 24.55 24.75
C GLU A 45 13.43 23.09 25.03
N ASP A 46 12.63 22.45 24.17
CA ASP A 46 12.27 21.03 24.33
C ASP A 46 13.47 20.08 24.18
N VAL A 47 14.35 20.35 23.21
CA VAL A 47 15.58 19.57 23.04
C VAL A 47 16.46 19.75 24.27
N ARG A 48 16.62 20.99 24.76
CA ARG A 48 17.37 21.30 25.99
C ARG A 48 16.79 20.60 27.21
N ASP A 49 15.48 20.62 27.39
CA ASP A 49 14.79 19.94 28.50
C ASP A 49 15.06 18.43 28.47
N THR A 50 15.04 17.84 27.27
CA THR A 50 15.30 16.41 27.08
C THR A 50 16.77 16.07 27.34
N LEU A 51 17.71 16.86 26.84
CA LEU A 51 19.14 16.68 27.13
C LEU A 51 19.43 16.81 28.63
N ARG A 52 18.79 17.77 29.31
CA ARG A 52 18.90 17.94 30.76
C ARG A 52 18.35 16.73 31.52
N ARG A 53 17.20 16.17 31.09
CA ARG A 53 16.63 14.94 31.68
C ARG A 53 17.57 13.75 31.52
N LEU A 54 18.35 13.70 30.45
CA LEU A 54 19.33 12.65 30.16
C LEU A 54 20.74 12.98 30.71
N GLU A 55 20.88 14.06 31.49
CA GLU A 55 22.15 14.51 32.07
C GLU A 55 23.26 14.78 31.03
N VAL A 56 22.86 15.16 29.81
CA VAL A 56 23.78 15.57 28.74
C VAL A 56 23.92 17.09 28.75
N PHE A 57 25.06 17.59 29.26
CA PHE A 57 25.33 19.03 29.42
C PHE A 57 26.26 19.61 28.35
N ASP A 58 26.57 18.86 27.29
CA ASP A 58 27.40 19.33 26.19
C ASP A 58 26.65 20.38 25.36
N ARG A 59 27.21 21.60 25.27
CA ARG A 59 26.65 22.68 24.44
C ARG A 59 26.67 22.33 22.95
N GLY A 60 27.71 21.63 22.49
CA GLY A 60 27.82 21.20 21.09
C GLY A 60 26.74 20.18 20.72
N ALA A 61 26.28 19.38 21.69
CA ALA A 61 25.19 18.44 21.47
C ALA A 61 23.88 19.16 21.13
N LEU A 62 23.58 20.31 21.74
CA LEU A 62 22.34 21.06 21.44
C LEU A 62 22.31 21.57 20.00
N ASP A 63 23.41 22.15 19.53
CA ASP A 63 23.51 22.73 18.18
C ASP A 63 23.43 21.65 17.08
N GLY A 64 23.87 20.43 17.38
CA GLY A 64 23.82 19.29 16.47
C GLY A 64 22.49 18.52 16.48
N MET A 65 21.55 18.83 17.38
CA MET A 65 20.30 18.07 17.50
C MET A 65 19.19 18.61 16.59
N PRO A 66 18.49 17.72 15.85
CA PRO A 66 17.28 18.09 15.12
C PRO A 66 16.10 18.44 16.04
N GLY A 67 15.10 19.12 15.49
CA GLY A 67 13.87 19.49 16.21
C GLY A 67 14.01 20.76 17.06
N THR A 68 15.09 21.51 16.85
CA THR A 68 15.36 22.78 17.54
C THR A 68 14.62 23.97 16.95
N ARG A 69 14.04 23.82 15.75
CA ARG A 69 13.36 24.90 15.02
C ARG A 69 11.85 24.77 15.12
N ALA A 70 11.23 25.90 15.40
CA ALA A 70 9.79 26.06 15.36
C ALA A 70 9.45 27.44 14.80
N ALA A 71 8.25 27.57 14.23
CA ALA A 71 7.78 28.80 13.64
C ALA A 71 6.31 29.06 13.98
N GLN A 72 6.01 30.32 14.24
CA GLN A 72 4.65 30.82 14.39
C GLN A 72 4.21 31.52 13.11
N PHE A 73 3.05 31.13 12.61
CA PHE A 73 2.37 31.72 11.47
C PHE A 73 1.15 32.50 11.96
N ARG A 74 1.09 33.79 11.68
CA ARG A 74 -0.09 34.63 11.97
C ARG A 74 -0.71 35.05 10.65
N PHE A 75 -1.87 34.48 10.36
CA PHE A 75 -2.66 34.84 9.19
C PHE A 75 -3.61 35.97 9.56
N GLN A 76 -3.52 37.07 8.82
CA GLN A 76 -4.26 38.29 9.08
C GLN A 76 -5.14 38.67 7.89
N LYS A 77 -6.31 39.21 8.22
CA LYS A 77 -7.20 39.87 7.25
C LYS A 77 -7.18 41.36 7.46
N SER A 78 -7.02 42.08 6.35
CA SER A 78 -7.02 43.52 6.26
C SER A 78 -8.46 44.04 6.14
N HIS A 79 -8.79 45.07 6.90
CA HIS A 79 -10.06 45.79 6.83
C HIS A 79 -9.81 47.27 6.57
N LEU A 80 -10.80 47.98 6.04
CA LEU A 80 -10.76 49.43 5.77
C LEU A 80 -9.49 49.87 5.01
N GLY A 81 -9.18 49.18 3.91
CA GLY A 81 -8.06 49.56 3.04
C GLY A 81 -6.66 49.39 3.66
N GLY A 82 -6.49 48.56 4.69
CA GLY A 82 -5.17 48.30 5.30
C GLY A 82 -4.96 48.85 6.69
N LEU A 83 -5.87 49.72 7.17
CA LEU A 83 -5.72 50.43 8.44
C LEU A 83 -5.96 49.52 9.66
N LEU A 84 -6.86 48.53 9.54
CA LEU A 84 -7.15 47.58 10.62
C LEU A 84 -6.78 46.17 10.18
N ARG A 85 -6.12 45.42 11.07
CA ARG A 85 -5.75 44.01 10.83
C ARG A 85 -6.33 43.15 11.94
N SER A 86 -7.03 42.09 11.53
CA SER A 86 -7.55 41.07 12.45
C SER A 86 -6.78 39.77 12.23
N THR A 87 -6.35 39.13 13.32
CA THR A 87 -5.71 37.80 13.24
C THR A 87 -6.80 36.75 13.14
N LEU A 88 -6.82 36.01 12.04
CA LEU A 88 -7.78 34.93 11.81
C LEU A 88 -7.28 33.61 12.38
N VAL A 89 -6.02 33.30 12.13
CA VAL A 89 -5.40 32.03 12.53
C VAL A 89 -4.02 32.32 13.10
N ARG A 90 -3.76 31.78 14.29
CA ARG A 90 -2.42 31.64 14.85
C ARG A 90 -2.04 30.18 14.81
N MET A 91 -1.13 29.83 13.92
CA MET A 91 -0.67 28.47 13.73
C MET A 91 0.76 28.33 14.26
N ARG A 92 1.03 27.28 15.04
CA ARG A 92 2.38 26.89 15.45
C ARG A 92 2.81 25.68 14.63
N ALA A 93 3.97 25.75 13.99
CA ALA A 93 4.53 24.64 13.23
C ALA A 93 5.88 24.24 13.83
N ARG A 94 6.05 22.94 14.08
CA ARG A 94 7.24 22.41 14.73
C ARG A 94 7.54 20.98 14.27
N VAL A 95 8.81 20.64 14.23
CA VAL A 95 9.26 19.24 14.05
C VAL A 95 9.44 18.58 15.41
N LEU A 96 8.81 17.42 15.59
CA LEU A 96 9.05 16.54 16.71
C LEU A 96 10.11 15.53 16.32
N THR A 97 11.13 15.42 17.16
CA THR A 97 12.24 14.49 16.95
C THR A 97 12.46 13.68 18.20
N PRO A 98 12.66 12.36 18.12
CA PRO A 98 12.87 11.55 19.32
C PRO A 98 14.32 11.69 19.82
N VAL A 99 14.58 12.81 20.48
CA VAL A 99 15.91 13.20 20.96
C VAL A 99 16.55 12.11 21.83
N GLU A 100 15.77 11.40 22.66
CA GLU A 100 16.31 10.36 23.54
C GLU A 100 16.97 9.21 22.76
N GLU A 101 16.36 8.78 21.66
CA GLU A 101 16.90 7.72 20.81
C GLU A 101 18.20 8.19 20.13
N PHE A 102 18.26 9.44 19.67
CA PHE A 102 19.47 10.02 19.09
C PHE A 102 20.63 10.17 20.07
N VAL A 103 20.34 10.49 21.34
CA VAL A 103 21.36 10.56 22.40
C VAL A 103 21.88 9.16 22.73
N ARG A 104 20.99 8.16 22.75
CA ARG A 104 21.35 6.75 23.03
C ARG A 104 21.95 6.00 21.84
N GLY A 105 22.03 6.63 20.66
CA GLY A 105 22.49 5.97 19.43
C GLY A 105 21.54 4.89 18.90
N GLN A 106 20.26 4.98 19.25
CA GLN A 106 19.21 4.07 18.79
C GLN A 106 18.56 4.59 17.50
N SER A 107 18.06 3.69 16.67
CA SER A 107 17.26 4.07 15.50
C SER A 107 15.95 4.72 15.97
N PRO A 108 15.63 5.94 15.50
CA PRO A 108 14.47 6.67 15.97
C PRO A 108 13.16 5.98 15.54
N GLY A 109 12.22 5.86 16.47
CA GLY A 109 10.89 5.32 16.21
C GLY A 109 9.89 6.37 15.71
N PRO A 110 8.68 5.96 15.26
CA PRO A 110 7.60 6.90 14.98
C PRO A 110 7.15 7.62 16.27
N ILE A 111 6.74 8.88 16.13
CA ILE A 111 6.32 9.70 17.27
C ILE A 111 5.02 9.15 17.89
N GLY A 112 5.05 8.95 19.21
CA GLY A 112 3.97 8.38 20.01
C GLY A 112 2.90 9.40 20.41
N ARG A 113 1.72 8.91 20.83
CA ARG A 113 0.63 9.73 21.39
C ARG A 113 1.09 10.64 22.54
N GLU A 114 1.86 10.09 23.49
CA GLU A 114 2.34 10.83 24.66
C GLU A 114 3.26 11.99 24.30
N GLN A 115 4.10 11.82 23.27
CA GLN A 115 4.98 12.88 22.78
C GLN A 115 4.17 14.02 22.14
N VAL A 116 3.11 13.68 21.39
CA VAL A 116 2.17 14.67 20.84
C VAL A 116 1.42 15.42 21.95
N LEU A 117 0.92 14.71 22.97
CA LEU A 117 0.26 15.32 24.13
C LEU A 117 1.20 16.25 24.90
N ALA A 118 2.44 15.82 25.14
CA ALA A 118 3.44 16.64 25.80
C ALA A 118 3.73 17.94 25.03
N ALA A 119 3.83 17.85 23.70
CA ALA A 119 4.00 19.03 22.84
C ALA A 119 2.77 19.97 22.91
N LEU A 120 1.55 19.42 22.96
CA LEU A 120 0.31 20.21 23.04
C LEU A 120 0.08 20.85 24.42
N ALA A 121 0.47 20.18 25.50
CA ALA A 121 0.31 20.67 26.87
C ALA A 121 1.02 22.02 27.08
N ARG A 122 2.15 22.24 26.41
CA ARG A 122 2.91 23.51 26.45
C ARG A 122 2.10 24.70 25.94
N TYR A 123 1.16 24.49 25.02
CA TYR A 123 0.31 25.58 24.52
C TYR A 123 -0.85 25.91 25.47
N GLN A 124 -1.22 25.00 26.37
CA GLN A 124 -2.33 25.23 27.31
C GLN A 124 -1.93 26.23 28.42
N VAL A 125 -0.65 26.28 28.78
CA VAL A 125 -0.13 27.21 29.78
C VAL A 125 0.08 28.63 29.25
N LEU A 126 0.05 28.83 27.93
CA LEU A 126 0.18 30.17 27.33
C LEU A 126 -1.04 31.05 27.67
N PRO A 127 -0.84 32.37 27.80
CA PRO A 127 -1.92 33.33 27.90
C PRO A 127 -2.94 33.13 26.78
N ALA A 128 -4.24 33.31 27.05
CA ALA A 128 -5.30 33.08 26.06
C ALA A 128 -5.08 33.91 24.76
N SER A 129 -4.53 35.11 24.90
CA SER A 129 -4.16 35.99 23.78
C SER A 129 -3.00 35.47 22.94
N GLU A 130 -2.23 34.48 23.39
CA GLU A 130 -1.06 33.89 22.74
C GLU A 130 -1.26 32.44 22.30
N ARG A 131 -2.30 31.76 22.82
CA ARG A 131 -2.63 30.38 22.44
C ARG A 131 -2.80 30.25 20.92
N PRO A 132 -2.22 29.21 20.29
CA PRO A 132 -2.46 28.92 18.89
C PRO A 132 -3.90 28.44 18.69
N THR A 133 -4.47 28.79 17.54
CA THR A 133 -5.74 28.21 17.07
C THR A 133 -5.50 26.92 16.29
N GLY A 134 -4.29 26.71 15.76
CA GLY A 134 -3.87 25.47 15.12
C GLY A 134 -2.42 25.10 15.41
N VAL A 135 -2.12 23.81 15.45
CA VAL A 135 -0.78 23.26 15.69
C VAL A 135 -0.47 22.25 14.60
N VAL A 136 0.70 22.39 13.97
CA VAL A 136 1.24 21.48 12.96
C VAL A 136 2.49 20.84 13.55
N LEU A 137 2.45 19.53 13.73
CA LEU A 137 3.59 18.75 14.21
C LEU A 137 4.08 17.87 13.06
N ALA A 138 5.34 18.03 12.68
CA ALA A 138 5.97 17.22 11.65
C ALA A 138 6.96 16.21 12.26
N SER A 139 7.17 15.08 11.61
CA SER A 139 8.16 14.06 12.04
C SER A 139 8.75 13.34 10.83
N ALA A 140 10.08 13.20 10.78
CA ALA A 140 10.73 12.45 9.70
C ALA A 140 10.54 10.93 9.84
N THR A 141 10.22 10.43 11.04
CA THR A 141 9.89 9.02 11.31
C THR A 141 8.39 8.74 11.25
N GLY A 142 7.57 9.77 11.01
CA GLY A 142 6.12 9.69 11.04
C GLY A 142 5.55 9.57 12.45
N PHE A 143 4.30 9.12 12.52
CA PHE A 143 3.49 9.05 13.73
C PHE A 143 2.84 7.68 13.89
N THR A 144 2.75 7.22 15.14
CA THR A 144 1.99 6.03 15.53
C THR A 144 0.49 6.17 15.22
N PRO A 145 -0.25 5.08 14.97
CA PRO A 145 -1.70 5.14 14.73
C PRO A 145 -2.48 5.87 15.83
N GLU A 146 -2.07 5.72 17.09
CA GLU A 146 -2.69 6.37 18.24
C GLU A 146 -2.50 7.89 18.21
N ALA A 147 -1.32 8.36 17.78
CA ALA A 147 -1.09 9.78 17.56
C ALA A 147 -1.92 10.31 16.38
N ARG A 148 -2.00 9.57 15.26
CA ARG A 148 -2.79 9.96 14.09
C ARG A 148 -4.27 10.16 14.42
N ARG A 149 -4.87 9.28 15.23
CA ARG A 149 -6.25 9.42 15.73
C ARG A 149 -6.49 10.71 16.52
N MET A 150 -5.47 11.29 17.16
CA MET A 150 -5.62 12.59 17.83
C MET A 150 -5.89 13.73 16.85
N ALA A 151 -5.30 13.69 15.65
CA ALA A 151 -5.54 14.69 14.61
C ALA A 151 -6.96 14.58 14.04
N GLU A 152 -7.59 13.40 14.10
CA GLU A 152 -8.95 13.19 13.63
C GLU A 152 -10.01 13.69 14.63
N GLY A 153 -9.71 13.63 15.93
CA GLY A 153 -10.67 13.86 17.01
C GLY A 153 -11.36 15.23 16.99
N GLY A 154 -10.73 16.24 16.38
CA GLY A 154 -11.27 17.59 16.30
C GLY A 154 -11.31 18.29 17.68
N GLY A 155 -10.77 19.50 17.76
CA GLY A 155 -10.76 20.27 19.00
C GLY A 155 -9.76 21.41 18.93
N PRO A 156 -9.90 22.46 19.76
CA PRO A 156 -8.92 23.53 19.83
C PRO A 156 -7.71 23.11 20.72
N PRO A 157 -6.47 23.37 20.27
CA PRO A 157 -6.10 23.85 18.94
C PRO A 157 -6.27 22.75 17.88
N THR A 158 -6.64 23.15 16.65
CA THR A 158 -6.73 22.23 15.51
C THR A 158 -5.37 21.58 15.27
N LEU A 159 -5.27 20.26 15.45
CA LEU A 159 -4.03 19.51 15.29
C LEU A 159 -3.88 18.98 13.85
N VAL A 160 -2.72 19.19 13.25
CA VAL A 160 -2.29 18.58 11.98
C VAL A 160 -0.99 17.83 12.23
N LEU A 161 -0.92 16.57 11.82
CA LEU A 161 0.30 15.76 11.88
C LEU A 161 0.84 15.54 10.47
N MET A 162 2.15 15.72 10.28
CA MET A 162 2.82 15.58 8.99
C MET A 162 4.01 14.63 9.09
N GLY A 163 3.90 13.43 8.52
CA GLY A 163 4.97 12.45 8.50
C GLY A 163 5.70 12.42 7.17
N LEU A 164 7.03 12.25 7.19
CA LEU A 164 7.74 11.85 5.98
C LEU A 164 7.38 10.40 5.64
N ARG A 165 7.08 10.13 4.37
CA ARG A 165 6.85 8.76 3.92
C ARG A 165 8.15 8.09 3.44
N PRO A 166 8.27 6.76 3.54
CA PRO A 166 9.47 6.04 3.07
C PRO A 166 9.68 6.14 1.55
N ASP A 167 8.60 6.28 0.78
CA ASP A 167 8.56 6.48 -0.68
C ASP A 167 8.71 7.96 -1.10
N GLY A 168 8.96 8.84 -0.13
CA GLY A 168 9.01 10.28 -0.32
C GLY A 168 7.63 10.96 -0.23
N GLY A 169 7.67 12.27 -0.01
CA GLY A 169 6.46 13.06 0.20
C GLY A 169 5.94 13.01 1.65
N TRP A 170 4.71 13.46 1.84
CA TRP A 170 4.11 13.78 3.13
C TRP A 170 2.84 12.96 3.37
N ASP A 171 2.82 12.23 4.48
CA ASP A 171 1.59 11.74 5.10
C ASP A 171 0.98 12.89 5.92
N VAL A 172 -0.29 13.22 5.69
CA VAL A 172 -0.95 14.32 6.37
C VAL A 172 -2.24 13.86 7.04
N ASP A 173 -2.23 13.86 8.37
CA ASP A 173 -3.39 13.55 9.20
C ASP A 173 -3.98 14.86 9.75
N MET A 174 -5.28 15.09 9.49
CA MET A 174 -5.97 16.32 9.90
C MET A 174 -7.48 16.09 10.11
N PRO A 175 -8.17 16.97 10.87
CA PRO A 175 -9.61 16.86 11.09
C PRO A 175 -10.40 17.01 9.79
N ALA A 176 -11.55 16.33 9.71
CA ALA A 176 -12.42 16.37 8.54
C ALA A 176 -12.85 17.81 8.16
N GLY A 177 -13.17 18.65 9.14
CA GLY A 177 -13.55 20.05 8.90
C GLY A 177 -12.42 20.90 8.31
N LEU A 178 -11.16 20.61 8.65
CA LEU A 178 -10.01 21.28 8.05
C LEU A 178 -9.81 20.80 6.61
N ARG A 179 -9.95 19.50 6.36
CA ARG A 179 -9.78 18.85 5.05
C ARG A 179 -10.72 19.42 3.98
N SER A 180 -11.95 19.78 4.36
CA SER A 180 -12.92 20.42 3.46
C SER A 180 -12.74 21.93 3.30
N SER A 181 -11.85 22.56 4.07
CA SER A 181 -11.66 24.01 4.06
C SER A 181 -10.55 24.44 3.08
N ALA A 182 -10.52 25.74 2.74
CA ALA A 182 -9.42 26.31 1.96
C ALA A 182 -8.04 26.13 2.62
N TRP A 183 -7.99 26.00 3.95
CA TRP A 183 -6.76 25.80 4.72
C TRP A 183 -6.09 24.46 4.47
N ALA A 184 -6.82 23.43 4.01
CA ALA A 184 -6.21 22.13 3.67
C ALA A 184 -5.06 22.27 2.65
N ARG A 185 -5.19 23.22 1.72
CA ARG A 185 -4.19 23.48 0.66
C ARG A 185 -2.85 23.95 1.19
N LEU A 186 -2.80 24.45 2.43
CA LEU A 186 -1.56 24.86 3.11
C LEU A 186 -0.65 23.66 3.38
N PHE A 187 -1.22 22.47 3.57
CA PHE A 187 -0.50 21.24 3.91
C PHE A 187 -0.20 20.35 2.70
N GLU A 188 -0.62 20.77 1.50
CA GLU A 188 -0.21 20.15 0.24
C GLU A 188 1.20 20.65 -0.15
N LEU A 189 2.22 20.15 0.57
CA LEU A 189 3.62 20.56 0.36
C LEU A 189 4.28 19.89 -0.85
N GLU A 190 3.71 18.80 -1.35
CA GLU A 190 4.23 18.11 -2.52
C GLU A 190 3.92 18.83 -3.82
N THR A 191 4.96 19.03 -4.63
CA THR A 191 4.82 19.45 -6.03
C THR A 191 4.27 18.31 -6.89
N GLN A 192 3.82 18.63 -8.12
CA GLN A 192 3.41 17.61 -9.08
C GLN A 192 4.56 16.66 -9.44
N ASP A 193 5.79 17.18 -9.54
CA ASP A 193 6.97 16.38 -9.85
C ASP A 193 7.33 15.42 -8.72
N ASP A 194 7.19 15.85 -7.46
CA ASP A 194 7.42 14.95 -6.31
C ASP A 194 6.40 13.80 -6.30
N ARG A 195 5.13 14.09 -6.60
CA ARG A 195 4.08 13.06 -6.75
C ARG A 195 4.39 12.11 -7.92
N LEU A 196 4.87 12.63 -9.04
CA LEU A 196 5.28 11.83 -10.19
C LEU A 196 6.46 10.91 -9.83
N ARG A 197 7.50 11.44 -9.17
CA ARG A 197 8.64 10.63 -8.70
C ARG A 197 8.18 9.51 -7.77
N ARG A 198 7.23 9.79 -6.87
CA ARG A 198 6.65 8.77 -5.99
C ARG A 198 5.88 7.69 -6.76
N VAL A 199 5.07 8.07 -7.75
CA VAL A 199 4.39 7.10 -8.63
C VAL A 199 5.41 6.22 -9.35
N LEU A 200 6.46 6.82 -9.92
CA LEU A 200 7.54 6.08 -10.60
C LEU A 200 8.28 5.13 -9.64
N HIS A 201 8.54 5.58 -8.41
CA HIS A 201 9.16 4.74 -7.38
C HIS A 201 8.38 3.46 -7.11
N HIS A 202 7.05 3.55 -6.96
CA HIS A 202 6.20 2.35 -6.77
C HIS A 202 6.16 1.46 -8.01
N LEU A 203 6.12 2.06 -9.21
CA LEU A 203 6.18 1.28 -10.46
C LEU A 203 7.51 0.52 -10.59
N GLU A 204 8.62 1.09 -10.10
CA GLU A 204 9.94 0.45 -10.09
C GLU A 204 10.05 -0.62 -9.01
N GLN A 205 9.53 -0.39 -7.80
CA GLN A 205 9.47 -1.40 -6.74
C GLN A 205 8.70 -2.66 -7.18
N ASP A 206 7.63 -2.47 -7.96
CA ASP A 206 6.80 -3.54 -8.49
C ASP A 206 7.16 -3.93 -9.94
N ALA A 207 8.43 -3.77 -10.35
CA ALA A 207 8.86 -4.02 -11.72
C ALA A 207 8.41 -5.40 -12.27
N LEU A 208 8.46 -6.45 -11.44
CA LEU A 208 8.03 -7.79 -11.85
C LEU A 208 6.51 -7.85 -12.14
N ALA A 209 5.68 -7.20 -11.32
CA ALA A 209 4.24 -7.13 -11.55
C ALA A 209 3.94 -6.28 -12.80
N LEU A 210 4.69 -5.20 -12.99
CA LEU A 210 4.60 -4.32 -14.14
C LEU A 210 4.93 -5.02 -15.48
N ASP A 211 5.91 -5.93 -15.47
CA ASP A 211 6.36 -6.69 -16.65
C ASP A 211 5.50 -7.94 -16.96
N SER A 212 4.71 -8.42 -15.98
CA SER A 212 3.87 -9.63 -16.10
C SER A 212 2.39 -9.29 -16.25
N ARG A 213 1.71 -8.98 -15.13
CA ARG A 213 0.26 -8.80 -15.02
C ARG A 213 -0.21 -7.35 -15.07
N GLY A 214 0.71 -6.39 -15.06
CA GLY A 214 0.42 -4.98 -14.86
C GLY A 214 -0.08 -4.64 -13.44
N ILE A 215 0.02 -3.37 -13.07
CA ILE A 215 -0.38 -2.89 -11.74
C ILE A 215 -1.73 -2.16 -11.87
N PRO A 216 -2.80 -2.62 -11.19
CA PRO A 216 -4.06 -1.89 -11.15
C PRO A 216 -3.85 -0.47 -10.62
N LEU A 217 -4.46 0.53 -11.27
CA LEU A 217 -4.31 1.94 -10.89
C LEU A 217 -4.79 2.19 -9.46
N ARG A 218 -5.82 1.47 -9.00
CA ARG A 218 -6.33 1.57 -7.63
C ARG A 218 -5.29 1.11 -6.60
N GLU A 219 -4.61 0.02 -6.88
CA GLU A 219 -3.53 -0.49 -6.02
C GLU A 219 -2.36 0.51 -5.98
N LEU A 220 -1.94 1.02 -7.14
CA LEU A 220 -0.90 2.05 -7.23
C LEU A 220 -1.30 3.34 -6.49
N SER A 221 -2.55 3.77 -6.61
CA SER A 221 -3.11 4.95 -5.94
C SER A 221 -3.09 4.78 -4.41
N GLN A 222 -3.47 3.60 -3.91
CA GLN A 222 -3.42 3.29 -2.48
C GLN A 222 -1.99 3.28 -1.95
N ARG A 223 -1.07 2.60 -2.65
CA ARG A 223 0.35 2.55 -2.28
C ARG A 223 1.00 3.92 -2.28
N ALA A 224 0.77 4.73 -3.33
CA ALA A 224 1.27 6.09 -3.42
C ALA A 224 0.58 7.09 -2.48
N GLY A 225 -0.53 6.71 -1.81
CA GLY A 225 -1.30 7.61 -0.96
C GLY A 225 -1.91 8.79 -1.71
N LEU A 226 -2.24 8.60 -3.00
CA LEU A 226 -2.75 9.65 -3.88
C LEU A 226 -4.20 9.38 -4.27
N PRO A 227 -5.06 10.41 -4.47
CA PRO A 227 -6.39 10.23 -5.03
C PRO A 227 -6.32 9.53 -6.40
N LEU A 228 -7.29 8.65 -6.69
CA LEU A 228 -7.31 7.85 -7.92
C LEU A 228 -7.21 8.71 -9.18
N ALA A 229 -8.01 9.79 -9.25
CA ALA A 229 -8.01 10.71 -10.38
C ALA A 229 -6.66 11.42 -10.59
N GLN A 230 -5.95 11.76 -9.50
CA GLN A 230 -4.61 12.35 -9.60
C GLN A 230 -3.58 11.32 -10.03
N THR A 231 -3.67 10.09 -9.51
CA THR A 231 -2.79 8.98 -9.88
C THR A 231 -2.92 8.68 -11.37
N GLU A 232 -4.14 8.70 -11.92
CA GLU A 232 -4.36 8.51 -13.36
C GLU A 232 -3.62 9.55 -14.22
N LEU A 233 -3.72 10.84 -13.85
CA LEU A 233 -3.05 11.92 -14.56
C LEU A 233 -1.52 11.78 -14.50
N LEU A 234 -0.98 11.41 -13.33
CA LEU A 234 0.45 11.19 -13.13
C LEU A 234 0.96 9.96 -13.87
N VAL A 235 0.19 8.87 -13.92
CA VAL A 235 0.52 7.69 -14.73
C VAL A 235 0.53 8.05 -16.22
N ARG A 236 -0.45 8.82 -16.70
CA ARG A 236 -0.44 9.30 -18.09
C ARG A 236 0.77 10.18 -18.38
N GLN A 237 1.20 11.01 -17.42
CA GLN A 237 2.43 11.80 -17.53
C GLN A 237 3.66 10.88 -17.55
N ALA A 238 3.73 9.89 -16.66
CA ALA A 238 4.81 8.89 -16.62
C ALA A 238 4.93 8.12 -17.94
N CYS A 239 3.82 7.70 -18.55
CA CYS A 239 3.81 7.04 -19.86
C CYS A 239 4.32 7.94 -21.00
N ARG A 240 4.22 9.27 -20.88
CA ARG A 240 4.81 10.19 -21.87
C ARG A 240 6.32 10.35 -21.67
N THR A 241 6.78 10.32 -20.42
CA THR A 241 8.20 10.48 -20.08
C THR A 241 8.99 9.17 -20.22
N GLN A 242 8.34 8.02 -20.01
CA GLN A 242 8.96 6.69 -20.11
C GLN A 242 8.30 5.91 -21.26
N PRO A 243 8.94 5.80 -22.44
CA PRO A 243 8.36 5.20 -23.64
C PRO A 243 7.91 3.74 -23.52
N ARG A 244 8.45 3.02 -22.53
CA ARG A 244 8.10 1.62 -22.25
C ARG A 244 6.84 1.47 -21.39
N LEU A 245 6.46 2.51 -20.64
CA LEU A 245 5.24 2.45 -19.83
C LEU A 245 4.02 2.63 -20.73
N MET A 246 2.99 1.83 -20.49
CA MET A 246 1.70 1.94 -21.16
C MET A 246 0.55 1.66 -20.18
N THR A 247 -0.63 2.14 -20.54
CA THR A 247 -1.87 1.85 -19.80
C THR A 247 -2.73 0.85 -20.56
N VAL A 248 -3.27 -0.14 -19.85
CA VAL A 248 -4.18 -1.17 -20.38
C VAL A 248 -5.50 -1.07 -19.65
N VAL A 249 -6.63 -1.15 -20.37
CA VAL A 249 -7.95 -1.24 -19.74
C VAL A 249 -8.42 -2.69 -19.78
N HIS A 250 -8.80 -3.21 -18.62
CA HIS A 250 -9.39 -4.54 -18.41
C HIS A 250 -10.52 -4.41 -17.39
N ASP A 251 -11.71 -4.90 -17.76
CA ASP A 251 -12.89 -4.95 -16.88
C ASP A 251 -13.25 -3.60 -16.24
N GLY A 252 -13.10 -2.53 -17.04
CA GLY A 252 -13.34 -1.15 -16.61
C GLY A 252 -12.27 -0.57 -15.69
N GLN A 253 -11.23 -1.33 -15.34
CA GLN A 253 -10.10 -0.90 -14.54
C GLN A 253 -8.89 -0.56 -15.42
N LEU A 254 -8.19 0.51 -15.06
CA LEU A 254 -6.93 0.90 -15.70
C LEU A 254 -5.77 0.17 -15.01
N HIS A 255 -4.91 -0.46 -15.79
CA HIS A 255 -3.67 -1.08 -15.35
C HIS A 255 -2.48 -0.36 -15.99
N VAL A 256 -1.36 -0.29 -15.27
CA VAL A 256 -0.07 0.17 -15.79
C VAL A 256 0.76 -1.06 -16.11
N ALA A 257 1.36 -1.12 -17.30
CA ALA A 257 2.21 -2.22 -17.74
C ALA A 257 3.46 -1.68 -18.46
N ARG A 258 4.49 -2.52 -18.56
CA ARG A 258 5.69 -2.20 -19.34
C ARG A 258 5.72 -3.00 -20.64
N SER A 259 5.86 -2.30 -21.75
CA SER A 259 6.15 -2.87 -23.06
C SER A 259 7.66 -3.12 -23.20
N PRO A 260 8.09 -4.26 -23.78
CA PRO A 260 9.50 -4.53 -24.04
C PRO A 260 10.10 -3.64 -25.13
N LEU A 261 9.25 -3.08 -26.00
CA LEU A 261 9.65 -2.11 -27.01
C LEU A 261 9.35 -0.68 -26.55
N GLU A 262 10.31 0.22 -26.81
CA GLU A 262 10.15 1.65 -26.62
C GLU A 262 9.18 2.22 -27.66
N GLN A 263 8.30 3.14 -27.20
CA GLN A 263 7.55 3.98 -28.10
C GLN A 263 8.48 4.95 -28.82
N THR A 264 8.52 4.88 -30.15
CA THR A 264 9.07 5.96 -30.95
C THR A 264 8.19 7.21 -30.73
N GLU A 265 8.80 8.32 -30.32
CA GLU A 265 8.19 9.52 -29.70
C GLU A 265 7.11 10.27 -30.52
N GLY A 266 6.63 9.76 -31.66
CA GLY A 266 5.65 10.41 -32.52
C GLY A 266 4.21 9.89 -32.46
N GLU A 267 3.95 8.80 -31.72
CA GLU A 267 2.69 8.03 -31.82
C GLU A 267 1.83 8.10 -30.55
N THR A 268 1.69 9.28 -29.93
CA THR A 268 0.70 9.50 -28.87
C THR A 268 -0.71 9.43 -29.44
N MET A 269 -1.26 8.22 -29.67
CA MET A 269 -2.64 7.95 -30.13
C MET A 269 -3.17 9.03 -31.07
N SER A 270 -2.32 9.44 -32.00
CA SER A 270 -2.57 10.59 -32.84
C SER A 270 -3.79 10.25 -33.67
N ILE A 271 -4.61 11.25 -33.97
CA ILE A 271 -5.72 11.13 -34.93
C ILE A 271 -5.24 10.40 -36.19
N TRP A 272 -3.97 10.55 -36.56
CA TRP A 272 -3.30 9.80 -37.62
C TRP A 272 -3.26 8.27 -37.45
N ALA A 273 -3.04 7.72 -36.26
CA ALA A 273 -3.06 6.27 -36.04
C ALA A 273 -4.48 5.71 -36.21
N ARG A 274 -5.50 6.45 -35.75
CA ARG A 274 -6.92 6.11 -36.01
C ARG A 274 -7.24 6.17 -37.51
N ILE A 275 -6.77 7.21 -38.19
CA ILE A 275 -6.93 7.37 -39.64
C ILE A 275 -6.23 6.24 -40.40
N ARG A 276 -4.99 5.88 -40.05
CA ARG A 276 -4.25 4.75 -40.65
C ARG A 276 -5.01 3.43 -40.53
N ARG A 277 -5.65 3.21 -39.37
CA ARG A 277 -6.47 2.04 -39.09
C ARG A 277 -7.73 2.01 -39.98
N LEU A 278 -8.33 3.17 -40.24
CA LEU A 278 -9.44 3.31 -41.18
C LEU A 278 -9.02 3.05 -42.64
N PHE A 279 -7.76 3.33 -43.00
CA PHE A 279 -7.20 3.07 -44.33
C PHE A 279 -6.55 1.68 -44.50
N GLY A 280 -6.76 0.75 -43.56
CA GLY A 280 -6.32 -0.64 -43.70
C GLY A 280 -4.79 -0.82 -43.66
N ALA A 281 -4.04 0.14 -43.13
CA ALA A 281 -2.60 -0.02 -42.96
C ALA A 281 -2.31 -1.12 -41.91
N LYS A 282 -1.36 -2.00 -42.21
CA LYS A 282 -0.90 -3.03 -41.26
C LYS A 282 -0.35 -2.37 -39.99
N PRO A 283 -0.71 -2.84 -38.78
CA PRO A 283 -0.21 -2.26 -37.53
C PRO A 283 1.30 -2.43 -37.44
N SER A 284 1.99 -1.45 -36.85
CA SER A 284 3.44 -1.52 -36.67
C SER A 284 3.82 -2.64 -35.68
N VAL A 285 5.07 -3.12 -35.73
CA VAL A 285 5.55 -4.17 -34.80
C VAL A 285 5.40 -3.70 -33.34
N ALA A 286 5.68 -2.43 -33.06
CA ALA A 286 5.49 -1.85 -31.73
C ALA A 286 4.01 -1.80 -31.30
N GLU A 287 3.09 -1.47 -32.21
CA GLU A 287 1.65 -1.52 -31.94
C GLU A 287 1.16 -2.96 -31.68
N GLN A 288 1.65 -3.93 -32.45
CA GLN A 288 1.33 -5.35 -32.25
C GLN A 288 1.88 -5.85 -30.90
N VAL A 289 3.14 -5.51 -30.55
CA VAL A 289 3.72 -5.82 -29.23
C VAL A 289 2.85 -5.23 -28.11
N ARG A 290 2.39 -3.98 -28.25
CA ARG A 290 1.51 -3.35 -27.25
C ARG A 290 0.16 -4.05 -27.14
N GLN A 291 -0.45 -4.43 -28.27
CA GLN A 291 -1.72 -5.18 -28.27
C GLN A 291 -1.56 -6.55 -27.60
N MET A 292 -0.50 -7.28 -27.92
CA MET A 292 -0.19 -8.57 -27.29
C MET A 292 0.17 -8.41 -25.81
N THR A 293 0.90 -7.36 -25.42
CA THR A 293 1.20 -7.07 -24.02
C THR A 293 -0.08 -6.78 -23.24
N ALA A 294 -1.01 -5.99 -23.83
CA ALA A 294 -2.32 -5.75 -23.24
C ALA A 294 -3.16 -7.02 -23.12
N GLN A 295 -3.10 -7.91 -24.11
CA GLN A 295 -3.77 -9.23 -24.05
C GLN A 295 -3.16 -10.13 -22.98
N ARG A 296 -1.83 -10.20 -22.89
CA ARG A 296 -1.11 -10.95 -21.85
C ARG A 296 -1.50 -10.46 -20.46
N VAL A 297 -1.49 -9.14 -20.24
CA VAL A 297 -1.92 -8.51 -18.97
C VAL A 297 -3.35 -8.95 -18.60
N ARG A 298 -4.29 -8.99 -19.56
CA ARG A 298 -5.65 -9.48 -19.31
C ARG A 298 -5.68 -10.95 -18.90
N LEU A 299 -4.96 -11.82 -19.62
CA LEU A 299 -4.90 -13.24 -19.29
C LEU A 299 -4.25 -13.50 -17.92
N GLU A 300 -3.19 -12.76 -17.58
CA GLU A 300 -2.54 -12.84 -16.27
C GLU A 300 -3.47 -12.40 -15.14
N GLN A 301 -4.29 -11.36 -15.35
CA GLN A 301 -5.31 -10.96 -14.37
C GLN A 301 -6.40 -12.02 -14.21
N GLN A 302 -6.92 -12.55 -15.32
CA GLN A 302 -7.90 -13.66 -15.28
C GLN A 302 -7.33 -14.88 -14.57
N ARG A 303 -6.08 -15.25 -14.84
CA ARG A 303 -5.39 -16.34 -14.14
C ARG A 303 -5.27 -16.03 -12.64
N HIS A 304 -4.85 -14.82 -12.28
CA HIS A 304 -4.72 -14.43 -10.86
C HIS A 304 -6.05 -14.52 -10.10
N GLU A 305 -7.16 -14.17 -10.74
CA GLU A 305 -8.50 -14.36 -10.17
C GLU A 305 -8.84 -15.85 -9.98
N LEU A 306 -8.49 -16.71 -10.93
CA LEU A 306 -8.66 -18.16 -10.78
C LEU A 306 -7.80 -18.72 -9.65
N ASP A 307 -6.55 -18.29 -9.50
CA ASP A 307 -5.67 -18.70 -8.41
C ASP A 307 -6.28 -18.35 -7.03
N GLY A 308 -6.88 -17.16 -6.91
CA GLY A 308 -7.63 -16.76 -5.72
C GLY A 308 -8.83 -17.68 -5.43
N ARG A 309 -9.58 -18.07 -6.47
CA ARG A 309 -10.70 -19.02 -6.34
C ARG A 309 -10.24 -20.42 -5.95
N ILE A 310 -9.12 -20.90 -6.51
CA ILE A 310 -8.49 -22.18 -6.13
C ILE A 310 -8.18 -22.17 -4.64
N GLY A 311 -7.50 -21.12 -4.14
CA GLY A 311 -7.18 -21.01 -2.72
C GLY A 311 -8.41 -21.03 -1.80
N ALA A 312 -9.51 -20.39 -2.22
CA ALA A 312 -10.78 -20.41 -1.47
C ALA A 312 -11.43 -21.81 -1.47
N LEU A 313 -11.47 -22.51 -2.62
CA LEU A 313 -12.00 -23.87 -2.71
C LEU A 313 -11.14 -24.89 -1.95
N GLU A 314 -9.81 -24.74 -1.96
CA GLU A 314 -8.90 -25.57 -1.15
C GLU A 314 -9.11 -25.37 0.36
N ALA A 315 -9.45 -24.15 0.79
CA ALA A 315 -9.82 -23.90 2.18
C ALA A 315 -11.16 -24.57 2.54
N GLN A 316 -12.15 -24.47 1.64
CA GLN A 316 -13.44 -25.13 1.80
C GLN A 316 -13.31 -26.67 1.80
N GLU A 317 -12.47 -27.23 0.93
CA GLU A 317 -12.16 -28.66 0.88
C GLU A 317 -11.65 -29.15 2.25
N ARG A 318 -10.68 -28.43 2.82
CA ARG A 318 -10.12 -28.72 4.16
C ARG A 318 -11.18 -28.66 5.26
N GLU A 319 -12.06 -27.66 5.22
CA GLU A 319 -13.16 -27.53 6.19
C GLU A 319 -14.17 -28.69 6.08
N ILE A 320 -14.53 -29.08 4.86
CA ILE A 320 -15.45 -30.20 4.62
C ILE A 320 -14.82 -31.51 5.08
N VAL A 321 -13.52 -31.73 4.84
CA VAL A 321 -12.80 -32.91 5.31
C VAL A 321 -12.79 -32.98 6.83
N GLN A 322 -12.51 -31.86 7.52
CA GLN A 322 -12.56 -31.80 8.98
C GLN A 322 -13.97 -32.06 9.53
N THR A 323 -14.99 -31.48 8.89
CA THR A 323 -16.39 -31.68 9.27
C THR A 323 -16.83 -33.13 9.04
N GLY A 324 -16.42 -33.72 7.92
CA GLY A 324 -16.69 -35.13 7.59
C GLY A 324 -16.00 -36.10 8.55
N ALA A 325 -14.77 -35.81 8.98
CA ALA A 325 -14.07 -36.60 9.99
C ALA A 325 -14.71 -36.48 11.39
N ALA A 326 -15.24 -35.29 11.74
CA ALA A 326 -15.90 -35.05 13.01
C ALA A 326 -17.37 -35.52 13.07
N ALA A 327 -17.96 -35.87 11.93
CA ALA A 327 -19.37 -36.24 11.82
C ALA A 327 -19.66 -37.57 12.55
N LYS A 328 -20.65 -37.53 13.44
CA LYS A 328 -21.01 -38.68 14.30
C LYS A 328 -21.88 -39.67 13.56
N THR A 329 -22.67 -39.21 12.61
CA THR A 329 -23.62 -40.04 11.86
C THR A 329 -23.15 -40.30 10.43
N ASP A 330 -23.51 -41.46 9.88
CA ASP A 330 -23.19 -41.80 8.48
C ASP A 330 -23.94 -40.89 7.49
N VAL A 331 -25.10 -40.35 7.88
CA VAL A 331 -25.86 -39.39 7.07
C VAL A 331 -25.09 -38.08 6.94
N GLU A 332 -24.56 -37.54 8.04
CA GLU A 332 -23.71 -36.34 8.02
C GLU A 332 -22.43 -36.58 7.20
N ARG A 333 -21.80 -37.75 7.35
CA ARG A 333 -20.62 -38.13 6.55
C ARG A 333 -20.95 -38.21 5.06
N LYS A 334 -22.08 -38.82 4.69
CA LYS A 334 -22.52 -38.89 3.28
C LYS A 334 -22.83 -37.50 2.72
N GLN A 335 -23.45 -36.62 3.49
CA GLN A 335 -23.69 -35.23 3.08
C GLN A 335 -22.37 -34.45 2.89
N ALA A 336 -21.41 -34.61 3.81
CA ALA A 336 -20.08 -34.02 3.68
C ALA A 336 -19.34 -34.57 2.45
N ALA A 337 -19.47 -35.87 2.17
CA ALA A 337 -18.83 -36.52 1.03
C ALA A 337 -19.38 -35.97 -0.30
N GLY A 338 -20.70 -35.87 -0.44
CA GLY A 338 -21.33 -35.27 -1.62
C GLY A 338 -20.94 -33.81 -1.84
N LYS A 339 -20.76 -33.02 -0.75
CA LYS A 339 -20.21 -31.65 -0.84
C LYS A 339 -18.75 -31.66 -1.30
N LEU A 340 -17.93 -32.58 -0.75
CA LEU A 340 -16.51 -32.69 -1.08
C LEU A 340 -16.30 -33.03 -2.56
N VAL A 341 -17.09 -33.97 -3.11
CA VAL A 341 -17.02 -34.32 -4.54
C VAL A 341 -17.27 -33.10 -5.43
N ARG A 342 -18.29 -32.30 -5.10
CA ARG A 342 -18.61 -31.07 -5.85
C ARG A 342 -17.46 -30.07 -5.81
N VAL A 343 -16.89 -29.83 -4.62
CA VAL A 343 -15.74 -28.93 -4.45
C VAL A 343 -14.51 -29.44 -5.22
N ARG A 344 -14.15 -30.73 -5.10
CA ARG A 344 -13.01 -31.32 -5.82
C ARG A 344 -13.17 -31.23 -7.35
N ARG A 345 -14.38 -31.44 -7.87
CA ARG A 345 -14.69 -31.28 -9.31
C ARG A 345 -14.56 -29.84 -9.77
N GLU A 346 -15.14 -28.90 -9.03
CA GLU A 346 -15.02 -27.47 -9.37
C GLU A 346 -13.57 -27.00 -9.33
N LEU A 347 -12.80 -27.47 -8.33
CA LEU A 347 -11.38 -27.23 -8.21
C LEU A 347 -10.62 -27.78 -9.43
N GLY A 348 -10.92 -29.00 -9.87
CA GLY A 348 -10.37 -29.60 -11.09
C GLY A 348 -10.63 -28.75 -12.35
N ARG A 349 -11.86 -28.25 -12.52
CA ARG A 349 -12.24 -27.36 -13.63
C ARG A 349 -11.47 -26.04 -13.60
N ILE A 350 -11.39 -25.40 -12.43
CA ILE A 350 -10.69 -24.11 -12.31
C ILE A 350 -9.18 -24.28 -12.53
N ARG A 351 -8.57 -25.36 -12.03
CA ARG A 351 -7.16 -25.69 -12.31
C ARG A 351 -6.90 -25.91 -13.80
N SER A 352 -7.78 -26.66 -14.48
CA SER A 352 -7.69 -26.86 -15.93
C SER A 352 -7.75 -25.52 -16.68
N GLN A 353 -8.68 -24.63 -16.30
CA GLN A 353 -8.79 -23.30 -16.88
C GLN A 353 -7.54 -22.43 -16.61
N ALA A 354 -6.97 -22.47 -15.41
CA ALA A 354 -5.74 -21.75 -15.08
C ALA A 354 -4.54 -22.26 -15.90
N ASN A 355 -4.47 -23.57 -16.17
CA ASN A 355 -3.45 -24.17 -17.04
C ASN A 355 -3.60 -23.67 -18.48
N ILE A 356 -4.83 -23.57 -19.01
CA ILE A 356 -5.07 -23.01 -20.35
C ILE A 356 -4.60 -21.57 -20.44
N PHE A 357 -4.92 -20.73 -19.45
CA PHE A 357 -4.42 -19.35 -19.43
C PHE A 357 -2.89 -19.28 -19.37
N THR A 358 -2.26 -20.16 -18.59
CA THR A 358 -0.80 -20.25 -18.52
C THR A 358 -0.19 -20.54 -19.90
N GLN A 359 -0.73 -21.53 -20.63
CA GLN A 359 -0.28 -21.85 -21.99
C GLN A 359 -0.46 -20.67 -22.95
N GLN A 360 -1.62 -19.99 -22.90
CA GLN A 360 -1.87 -18.81 -23.74
C GLN A 360 -0.91 -17.66 -23.43
N ILE A 361 -0.60 -17.43 -22.15
CA ILE A 361 0.37 -16.43 -21.70
C ILE A 361 1.76 -16.76 -22.26
N ASP A 362 2.19 -18.03 -22.21
CA ASP A 362 3.49 -18.47 -22.70
C ASP A 362 3.63 -18.30 -24.22
N ILE A 363 2.58 -18.64 -24.99
CA ILE A 363 2.55 -18.44 -26.44
C ILE A 363 2.67 -16.95 -26.78
N ILE A 364 1.88 -16.10 -26.14
CA ILE A 364 1.92 -14.64 -26.36
C ILE A 364 3.29 -14.07 -25.94
N GLY A 365 3.84 -14.54 -24.82
CA GLY A 365 5.18 -14.16 -24.36
C GLY A 365 6.26 -14.48 -25.40
N THR A 366 6.19 -15.66 -26.00
CA THR A 366 7.09 -16.10 -27.08
C THR A 366 6.96 -15.19 -28.32
N HIS A 367 5.73 -14.83 -28.70
CA HIS A 367 5.50 -13.92 -29.84
C HIS A 367 6.04 -12.52 -29.60
N ILE A 368 5.76 -11.97 -28.41
CA ILE A 368 6.31 -10.68 -27.98
C ILE A 368 7.84 -10.73 -28.06
N HIS A 369 8.46 -11.82 -27.61
CA HIS A 369 9.91 -12.00 -27.67
C HIS A 369 10.43 -12.04 -29.12
N HIS A 370 9.85 -12.87 -29.99
CA HIS A 370 10.24 -12.96 -31.40
C HIS A 370 10.10 -11.63 -32.13
N MET A 371 9.00 -10.90 -31.92
CA MET A 371 8.81 -9.58 -32.51
C MET A 371 9.77 -8.53 -31.96
N THR A 372 10.11 -8.63 -30.67
CA THR A 372 11.12 -7.77 -30.04
C THR A 372 12.50 -8.02 -30.66
N LEU A 373 12.88 -9.28 -30.83
CA LEU A 373 14.12 -9.67 -31.51
C LEU A 373 14.13 -9.21 -32.97
N ALA A 374 13.00 -9.34 -33.68
CA ALA A 374 12.87 -8.88 -35.06
C ALA A 374 13.07 -7.37 -35.19
N GLU A 375 12.50 -6.59 -34.27
CA GLU A 375 12.65 -5.13 -34.27
C GLU A 375 14.08 -4.71 -33.90
N GLN A 376 14.72 -5.41 -32.95
CA GLN A 376 16.14 -5.21 -32.61
C GLN A 376 17.08 -5.62 -33.76
N GLY A 377 16.78 -6.72 -34.45
CA GLY A 377 17.51 -7.21 -35.63
C GLY A 377 17.29 -6.35 -36.88
N ARG A 378 16.15 -5.68 -37.02
CA ARG A 378 15.99 -4.64 -38.06
C ARG A 378 16.91 -3.44 -37.83
N ARG A 379 17.25 -3.14 -36.57
CA ARG A 379 18.27 -2.13 -36.23
C ARG A 379 19.71 -2.65 -36.43
N MET A 380 19.90 -3.97 -36.54
CA MET A 380 21.18 -4.66 -36.77
C MET A 380 21.01 -5.80 -37.78
N SER A 381 21.06 -5.48 -39.08
CA SER A 381 20.68 -6.33 -40.22
C SER A 381 20.89 -7.86 -40.09
N LEU A 382 19.86 -8.60 -39.62
CA LEU A 382 19.61 -10.06 -39.71
C LEU A 382 18.12 -10.35 -39.33
N PRO A 383 17.52 -11.54 -39.53
CA PRO A 383 17.28 -12.41 -40.71
C PRO A 383 15.98 -12.02 -41.50
N LYS A 384 15.59 -12.81 -42.52
CA LYS A 384 14.49 -12.50 -43.48
C LYS A 384 13.09 -12.56 -42.85
N ALA A 385 12.25 -11.57 -43.14
CA ALA A 385 10.90 -11.38 -42.59
C ALA A 385 9.91 -12.55 -42.81
N GLU A 386 10.16 -13.42 -43.78
CA GLU A 386 9.29 -14.55 -44.14
C GLU A 386 9.21 -15.62 -43.04
N GLU A 387 10.32 -15.90 -42.36
CA GLU A 387 10.38 -16.93 -41.31
C GLU A 387 9.55 -16.54 -40.09
N LEU A 388 9.60 -15.26 -39.72
CA LEU A 388 8.82 -14.73 -38.59
C LEU A 388 7.32 -14.73 -38.87
N THR A 389 6.91 -14.40 -40.10
CA THR A 389 5.48 -14.44 -40.47
C THR A 389 4.92 -15.85 -40.48
N ARG A 390 5.74 -16.85 -40.83
CA ARG A 390 5.30 -18.26 -40.83
C ARG A 390 5.06 -18.76 -39.41
N GLN A 391 5.99 -18.47 -38.49
CA GLN A 391 5.87 -18.87 -37.09
C GLN A 391 4.66 -18.22 -36.40
N ALA A 392 4.36 -16.96 -36.71
CA ALA A 392 3.18 -16.27 -36.16
C ALA A 392 1.87 -16.96 -36.59
N ALA A 393 1.74 -17.33 -37.86
CA ALA A 393 0.56 -18.03 -38.37
C ALA A 393 0.40 -19.43 -37.78
N GLU A 394 1.50 -20.17 -37.61
CA GLU A 394 1.48 -21.51 -36.98
C GLU A 394 0.95 -21.45 -35.54
N ALA A 395 1.37 -20.45 -34.78
CA ALA A 395 0.95 -20.33 -33.39
C ALA A 395 -0.46 -19.75 -33.20
N GLU A 396 -0.96 -18.88 -34.09
CA GLU A 396 -2.38 -18.52 -34.11
C GLU A 396 -3.28 -19.76 -34.31
N GLY A 397 -2.84 -20.70 -35.16
CA GLY A 397 -3.48 -22.01 -35.33
C GLY A 397 -3.52 -22.82 -34.03
N LEU A 398 -2.39 -22.90 -33.32
CA LEU A 398 -2.31 -23.62 -32.03
C LEU A 398 -3.20 -23.01 -30.96
N ILE A 399 -3.32 -21.68 -30.86
CA ILE A 399 -4.23 -21.04 -29.91
C ILE A 399 -5.68 -21.38 -30.23
N ALA A 400 -6.07 -21.33 -31.51
CA ALA A 400 -7.42 -21.67 -31.94
C ALA A 400 -7.75 -23.14 -31.64
N GLU A 401 -6.80 -24.05 -31.86
CA GLU A 401 -6.93 -25.47 -31.54
C GLU A 401 -7.04 -25.72 -30.03
N LEU A 402 -6.19 -25.08 -29.21
CA LEU A 402 -6.26 -25.17 -27.75
C LEU A 402 -7.61 -24.64 -27.21
N SER A 403 -8.13 -23.56 -27.78
CA SER A 403 -9.45 -23.03 -27.42
C SER A 403 -10.56 -24.01 -27.77
N ALA A 404 -10.53 -24.60 -28.97
CA ALA A 404 -11.53 -25.58 -29.39
C ALA A 404 -11.48 -26.84 -28.51
N ASN A 405 -10.28 -27.31 -28.16
CA ASN A 405 -10.09 -28.47 -27.28
C ASN A 405 -10.57 -28.18 -25.85
N ALA A 406 -10.37 -26.95 -25.35
CA ALA A 406 -10.88 -26.53 -24.05
C ALA A 406 -12.41 -26.48 -24.01
N ASP A 407 -13.06 -25.97 -25.05
CA ASP A 407 -14.52 -25.94 -25.15
C ASP A 407 -15.11 -27.35 -25.28
N LEU A 408 -14.43 -28.24 -26.00
CA LEU A 408 -14.82 -29.64 -26.13
C LEU A 408 -14.67 -30.37 -24.79
N ALA A 409 -13.58 -30.15 -24.05
CA ALA A 409 -13.41 -30.68 -22.70
C ALA A 409 -14.49 -30.18 -21.73
N ARG A 410 -14.88 -28.90 -21.81
CA ARG A 410 -16.01 -28.36 -21.03
C ARG A 410 -17.34 -29.01 -21.40
N SER A 411 -17.53 -29.37 -22.68
CA SER A 411 -18.78 -29.97 -23.15
C SER A 411 -18.96 -31.42 -22.68
N ILE A 412 -17.87 -32.17 -22.48
CA ILE A 412 -17.90 -33.58 -22.05
C ILE A 412 -18.23 -33.72 -20.56
N GLU A 413 -17.92 -32.73 -19.72
CA GLU A 413 -18.11 -32.82 -18.26
C GLU A 413 -19.54 -32.49 -17.76
N VAL A 414 -20.45 -32.00 -18.60
CA VAL A 414 -21.73 -31.42 -18.14
C VAL A 414 -22.92 -32.38 -18.23
N THR A 415 -22.81 -33.53 -18.89
CA THR A 415 -23.97 -34.42 -19.11
C THR A 415 -23.89 -35.73 -18.32
N GLY A 416 -24.36 -35.68 -17.08
CA GLY A 416 -24.89 -36.85 -16.35
C GLY A 416 -24.38 -37.02 -14.92
N GLU A 417 -25.30 -37.29 -13.99
CA GLU A 417 -25.01 -37.98 -12.73
C GLU A 417 -24.47 -39.37 -13.07
N SER A 418 -23.21 -39.44 -13.47
CA SER A 418 -22.55 -40.68 -13.87
C SER A 418 -22.38 -41.58 -12.64
N PRO A 419 -22.54 -42.91 -12.78
CA PRO A 419 -22.29 -43.88 -11.70
C PRO A 419 -20.94 -43.69 -10.98
N MET A 420 -19.95 -43.04 -11.61
CA MET A 420 -18.68 -42.66 -10.98
C MET A 420 -18.83 -41.74 -9.75
N MET A 421 -19.89 -40.93 -9.65
CA MET A 421 -20.14 -40.10 -8.45
C MET A 421 -20.32 -40.95 -7.19
N ALA A 422 -21.05 -42.07 -7.31
CA ALA A 422 -21.31 -42.94 -6.17
C ALA A 422 -20.03 -43.64 -5.69
N GLU A 423 -19.15 -44.03 -6.61
CA GLU A 423 -17.85 -44.62 -6.29
C GLU A 423 -16.92 -43.61 -5.61
N GLU A 424 -16.87 -42.36 -6.10
CA GLU A 424 -16.13 -41.25 -5.48
C GLU A 424 -16.63 -40.93 -4.07
N GLU A 425 -17.96 -40.87 -3.87
CA GLU A 425 -18.56 -40.65 -2.56
C GLU A 425 -18.22 -41.77 -1.57
N LEU A 426 -18.29 -43.04 -2.02
CA LEU A 426 -17.92 -44.20 -1.19
C LEU A 426 -16.45 -44.13 -0.78
N ALA A 427 -15.55 -43.80 -1.71
CA ALA A 427 -14.12 -43.65 -1.43
C ALA A 427 -13.85 -42.52 -0.41
N ILE A 428 -14.55 -41.38 -0.53
CA ILE A 428 -14.45 -40.26 0.41
C ILE A 428 -15.01 -40.63 1.79
N MET A 429 -16.09 -41.42 1.86
CA MET A 429 -16.58 -41.89 3.16
C MET A 429 -15.57 -42.79 3.86
N GLU A 430 -14.82 -43.62 3.12
CA GLU A 430 -13.70 -44.38 3.68
C GLU A 430 -12.54 -43.46 4.11
N GLU A 431 -12.23 -42.41 3.34
CA GLU A 431 -11.27 -41.35 3.73
C GLU A 431 -11.67 -40.71 5.07
N PHE A 432 -12.94 -40.36 5.26
CA PHE A 432 -13.43 -39.80 6.51
C PHE A 432 -13.37 -40.78 7.68
N LYS A 433 -13.70 -42.06 7.47
CA LYS A 433 -13.58 -43.09 8.51
C LYS A 433 -12.12 -43.29 8.93
N GLN A 434 -11.19 -43.31 7.97
CA GLN A 434 -9.75 -43.40 8.24
C GLN A 434 -9.23 -42.17 8.98
N ALA A 435 -9.67 -40.97 8.59
CA ALA A 435 -9.32 -39.73 9.27
C ALA A 435 -9.86 -39.69 10.71
N ALA A 436 -11.11 -40.11 10.92
CA ALA A 436 -11.72 -40.21 12.24
C ALA A 436 -11.01 -41.25 13.14
N ALA A 437 -10.70 -42.42 12.58
CA ALA A 437 -9.93 -43.45 13.28
C ALA A 437 -8.53 -42.95 13.65
N SER A 438 -7.86 -42.22 12.76
CA SER A 438 -6.53 -41.62 13.02
C SER A 438 -6.58 -40.56 14.13
N GLN A 439 -7.65 -39.76 14.20
CA GLN A 439 -7.86 -38.79 15.29
C GLN A 439 -8.15 -39.47 16.64
N GLN A 440 -8.81 -40.63 16.64
CA GLN A 440 -9.07 -41.42 17.85
C GLN A 440 -7.86 -42.24 18.29
N SER A 441 -7.02 -42.66 17.34
CA SER A 441 -5.84 -43.50 17.56
C SER A 441 -4.59 -42.70 17.88
N ALA A 442 -4.60 -41.39 17.63
CA ALA A 442 -3.56 -40.47 18.08
C ALA A 442 -3.50 -40.58 19.61
N PRO A 443 -2.47 -41.24 20.18
CA PRO A 443 -2.41 -41.44 21.62
C PRO A 443 -2.35 -40.05 22.25
N ALA A 444 -3.02 -39.86 23.39
CA ALA A 444 -2.83 -38.73 24.29
C ALA A 444 -1.41 -38.75 24.92
N ALA A 445 -0.39 -38.97 24.09
CA ALA A 445 1.00 -39.05 24.47
C ALA A 445 1.51 -37.63 24.70
N GLN A 446 1.56 -37.31 25.99
CA GLN A 446 2.51 -36.43 26.65
C GLN A 446 2.15 -34.94 26.68
N ALA A 447 1.17 -34.65 27.54
CA ALA A 447 1.47 -33.76 28.67
C ALA A 447 2.63 -34.37 29.48
N ALA A 448 3.87 -34.16 29.02
CA ALA A 448 5.05 -34.40 29.84
C ALA A 448 5.24 -33.21 30.80
N PRO A 449 5.61 -33.46 32.06
CA PRO A 449 5.91 -32.41 33.02
C PRO A 449 7.15 -31.62 32.57
N ALA A 450 7.15 -30.32 32.88
CA ALA A 450 8.28 -29.44 32.64
C ALA A 450 9.60 -30.05 33.13
N PRO A 451 10.67 -30.08 32.32
CA PRO A 451 11.96 -30.58 32.77
C PRO A 451 12.58 -29.58 33.74
N GLU A 452 12.87 -30.09 34.94
CA GLU A 452 13.69 -29.46 35.95
C GLU A 452 15.12 -29.23 35.42
N ALA A 453 15.69 -28.09 35.80
CA ALA A 453 16.90 -27.51 35.25
C ALA A 453 18.16 -28.39 35.42
N ALA A 454 18.71 -28.87 34.31
CA ALA A 454 20.12 -29.27 34.23
C ALA A 454 20.95 -28.12 33.63
N LYS A 455 21.89 -27.62 34.44
CA LYS A 455 22.86 -26.58 34.13
C LYS A 455 23.86 -27.06 33.05
N THR A 456 24.02 -26.29 31.99
CA THR A 456 25.25 -26.27 31.16
C THR A 456 25.53 -24.83 30.65
N PRO A 457 26.79 -24.53 30.31
CA PRO A 457 27.38 -23.19 30.52
C PRO A 457 27.16 -22.22 29.37
N ARG A 458 27.24 -20.95 29.76
CA ARG A 458 27.28 -19.71 28.98
C ARG A 458 28.04 -19.81 27.64
N THR A 459 27.39 -19.33 26.58
CA THR A 459 28.05 -18.56 25.52
C THR A 459 27.08 -17.51 24.98
N ALA A 460 27.62 -16.31 24.73
CA ALA A 460 26.97 -15.04 24.35
C ALA A 460 26.05 -15.18 23.11
N THR A 461 24.99 -14.40 22.90
CA THR A 461 24.92 -12.92 22.75
C THR A 461 23.43 -12.44 22.87
N PRO A 462 23.15 -11.14 23.06
CA PRO A 462 21.92 -10.64 23.67
C PRO A 462 20.89 -10.08 22.67
N THR A 463 19.60 -10.29 22.97
CA THR A 463 18.55 -9.32 22.62
C THR A 463 17.39 -9.36 23.61
N ALA A 464 16.90 -8.17 23.93
CA ALA A 464 15.52 -7.81 24.29
C ALA A 464 15.23 -7.43 25.75
N SER A 465 14.78 -6.17 25.85
CA SER A 465 14.13 -5.49 26.97
C SER A 465 12.90 -6.22 27.53
N PRO A 466 12.53 -5.92 28.79
CA PRO A 466 11.38 -6.50 29.46
C PRO A 466 10.09 -5.69 29.21
N ALA A 467 8.96 -6.40 29.20
CA ALA A 467 7.62 -5.84 29.39
C ALA A 467 7.07 -6.24 30.78
N PRO A 468 6.16 -5.44 31.38
CA PRO A 468 5.95 -5.40 32.81
C PRO A 468 4.83 -6.32 33.32
N ALA A 469 4.91 -6.57 34.63
CA ALA A 469 4.03 -7.39 35.43
C ALA A 469 2.64 -6.77 35.66
N ASN A 470 1.61 -7.62 35.62
CA ASN A 470 0.29 -7.37 36.21
C ASN A 470 0.32 -7.59 37.74
N PRO A 471 -0.37 -6.76 38.55
CA PRO A 471 -0.57 -7.03 39.96
C PRO A 471 -1.90 -7.79 40.22
N PRO A 472 -2.02 -8.48 41.37
CA PRO A 472 -3.20 -9.28 41.70
C PRO A 472 -4.22 -8.54 42.59
N GLY A 473 -5.49 -8.89 42.39
CA GLY A 473 -6.45 -9.21 43.45
C GLY A 473 -6.92 -8.11 44.41
N GLY A 474 -8.14 -7.61 44.21
CA GLY A 474 -8.91 -6.83 45.19
C GLY A 474 -10.34 -7.36 45.32
N LYS A 475 -10.75 -7.62 46.56
CA LYS A 475 -11.95 -8.36 46.99
C LYS A 475 -13.27 -7.59 46.83
N THR A 476 -14.33 -8.39 46.79
CA THR A 476 -15.76 -8.16 47.06
C THR A 476 -16.11 -7.11 48.12
N ARG A 477 -17.13 -6.28 47.80
CA ARG A 477 -18.26 -5.84 48.66
C ARG A 477 -19.24 -5.05 47.79
N GLU A 478 -20.47 -5.52 47.60
CA GLU A 478 -21.63 -5.38 48.50
C GLU A 478 -22.49 -4.17 48.09
N SER A 479 -23.75 -4.53 47.87
CA SER A 479 -24.88 -3.80 47.31
C SER A 479 -25.33 -2.58 48.11
N ALA A 480 -25.70 -1.51 47.41
CA ALA A 480 -26.69 -0.55 47.90
C ALA A 480 -27.45 0.11 46.74
N LYS A 481 -28.78 -0.08 46.77
CA LYS A 481 -29.84 0.67 46.08
C LYS A 481 -29.98 2.06 46.76
N PRO A 482 -30.44 3.11 46.07
CA PRO A 482 -31.85 3.52 46.21
C PRO A 482 -32.44 3.99 44.86
N GLU A 483 -33.69 3.68 44.53
CA GLU A 483 -34.95 4.31 44.95
C GLU A 483 -35.21 5.73 44.42
N VAL A 484 -36.42 5.81 43.86
CA VAL A 484 -37.13 6.88 43.18
C VAL A 484 -37.27 8.14 44.04
N GLY A 485 -37.14 9.29 43.38
CA GLY A 485 -37.63 10.60 43.79
C GLY A 485 -37.77 11.47 42.55
#